data_AF-A0A4P5RC18-F1
#
_entry.id   AF-A0A4P5RC18-F1
#
_cell.length_a   1.000
_cell.length_b   1.000
_cell.length_c   1.000
_cell.angle_alpha   90.00
_cell.angle_beta   90.00
_cell.angle_gamma   90.00
#
_symmetry.space_group_name_H-M   'P 1'
#
loop_
_entity.id
_entity.type
_entity.pdbx_description
1 polymer ?
#
loop_
_entity_poly.entity_id
_entity_poly.type
_entity_poly.pdbx_seq_one_letter_code
_entity_poly.pdbx_strand_id
1 'polypeptide(L)'
;MNAAIPFLPLLILAIAAIVIATAVLALSGVILSKLKPNNPQSSKLEPYECGVPPQQQGARHRYSVQFYLVAMLFILFDVETAFLFPWATNFKNAPETFGIMLLFLATLLLGYVYALGKGALDWEK
;
A
#
# COMPACT_ATOMS: atom_id res chain seq x y z
N MET A 1 -0.82 35.18 -2.57
CA MET A 1 -0.30 34.13 -3.48
C MET A 1 -1.36 33.05 -3.60
N ASN A 2 -1.84 32.73 -4.81
CA ASN A 2 -2.80 31.64 -5.01
C ASN A 2 -2.14 30.31 -4.65
N ALA A 3 -2.58 29.68 -3.56
CA ALA A 3 -2.06 28.40 -3.09
C ALA A 3 -2.19 27.25 -4.10
N ALA A 4 -3.04 27.39 -5.13
CA ALA A 4 -3.29 26.36 -6.14
C ALA A 4 -2.23 26.26 -7.25
N ILE A 5 -1.53 27.36 -7.58
CA ILE A 5 -0.54 27.40 -8.67
C ILE A 5 0.64 26.42 -8.45
N PRO A 6 1.22 26.25 -7.24
CA PRO A 6 2.33 25.31 -7.04
C PRO A 6 1.93 23.83 -7.18
N PHE A 7 0.65 23.47 -7.02
CA PHE A 7 0.18 22.09 -7.16
C PHE A 7 -0.28 21.75 -8.59
N LEU A 8 -0.43 22.76 -9.45
CA LEU A 8 -0.88 22.59 -10.83
C LEU A 8 -0.01 21.62 -11.64
N PRO A 9 1.35 21.66 -11.58
CA PRO A 9 2.18 20.69 -12.29
C PRO A 9 1.96 19.24 -11.82
N LEU A 10 1.76 19.04 -10.51
CA LEU A 10 1.51 17.73 -9.92
C LEU A 10 0.18 17.15 -10.42
N LEU A 11 -0.86 17.98 -10.47
CA LEU A 11 -2.18 17.61 -10.99
C LEU A 11 -2.13 17.28 -12.48
N ILE A 12 -1.42 18.08 -13.29
CA ILE A 12 -1.24 17.81 -14.73
C ILE A 12 -0.54 16.47 -14.93
N LEU A 13 0.51 16.18 -14.15
CA LEU A 13 1.24 14.91 -14.22
C LEU A 13 0.34 13.73 -13.85
N ALA A 14 -0.45 13.84 -12.77
CA ALA A 14 -1.38 12.79 -12.36
C ALA A 14 -2.43 12.50 -13.44
N ILE A 15 -3.02 13.55 -14.04
CA ILE A 15 -3.97 13.40 -15.14
C ILE A 15 -3.30 12.76 -16.35
N ALA A 16 -2.12 13.22 -16.75
CA ALA A 16 -1.39 12.64 -17.87
C ALA A 16 -1.09 11.16 -17.66
N ALA A 17 -0.69 10.76 -16.44
CA ALA A 17 -0.45 9.36 -16.08
C ALA A 17 -1.72 8.51 -16.24
N ILE A 18 -2.86 8.99 -15.74
CA ILE A 18 -4.16 8.29 -15.87
C ILE A 18 -4.58 8.20 -17.35
N VAL A 19 -4.44 9.28 -18.12
CA VAL A 19 -4.78 9.31 -19.54
C VAL A 19 -3.92 8.31 -20.32
N ILE A 20 -2.61 8.29 -20.08
CA ILE A 20 -1.71 7.35 -20.76
C ILE A 20 -2.04 5.91 -20.36
N ALA A 21 -2.22 5.62 -19.07
CA ALA A 21 -2.55 4.27 -18.59
C ALA A 21 -3.86 3.77 -19.20
N THR A 22 -4.91 4.60 -19.18
CA THR A 22 -6.21 4.26 -19.78
C THR A 22 -6.13 4.14 -21.30
N ALA A 23 -5.38 5.00 -21.99
CA ALA A 23 -5.17 4.91 -23.43
C ALA A 23 -4.47 3.60 -23.82
N VAL A 24 -3.45 3.17 -23.08
CA VAL A 24 -2.74 1.90 -23.31
C VAL A 24 -3.66 0.70 -23.07
N LEU A 25 -4.45 0.73 -21.99
CA LEU A 25 -5.44 -0.33 -21.71
C LEU A 25 -6.56 -0.37 -22.75
N ALA A 26 -7.06 0.77 -23.22
CA ALA A 26 -8.08 0.85 -24.27
C ALA A 26 -7.53 0.40 -25.63
N LEU A 27 -6.31 0.81 -25.98
CA LEU A 27 -5.63 0.39 -27.20
C LEU A 27 -5.44 -1.13 -27.21
N SER A 28 -4.90 -1.70 -26.13
CA SER A 28 -4.69 -3.16 -26.03
C SER A 28 -6.02 -3.94 -25.97
N GLY A 29 -6.96 -3.51 -25.13
CA GLY A 29 -8.21 -4.23 -24.84
C GLY A 29 -9.30 -4.10 -25.90
N VAL A 30 -9.35 -3.00 -26.66
CA VAL A 30 -10.43 -2.72 -27.63
C VAL A 30 -9.95 -2.75 -29.07
N ILE A 31 -8.77 -2.18 -29.34
CA ILE A 31 -8.27 -2.01 -30.72
C ILE A 31 -7.45 -3.24 -31.13
N LEU A 32 -6.43 -3.61 -30.34
CA LEU A 32 -5.60 -4.79 -30.64
C LEU A 32 -6.29 -6.11 -30.36
N SER A 33 -7.29 -6.15 -29.47
CA SER A 33 -8.08 -7.38 -29.24
C SER A 33 -8.84 -7.82 -30.49
N LYS A 34 -9.20 -6.89 -31.40
CA LYS A 34 -9.80 -7.21 -32.71
C LYS A 34 -8.82 -7.81 -33.70
N LEU A 35 -7.52 -7.57 -33.54
CA LEU A 35 -6.45 -8.15 -34.36
C LEU A 35 -6.01 -9.53 -33.85
N LYS A 36 -6.34 -9.87 -32.60
CA LYS A 36 -6.02 -11.15 -31.97
C LYS A 36 -7.11 -12.19 -32.26
N PRO A 37 -6.76 -13.48 -32.43
CA PRO A 37 -7.75 -14.55 -32.44
C PRO A 37 -8.57 -14.57 -31.15
N ASN A 38 -9.85 -14.24 -31.25
CA ASN A 38 -10.77 -14.26 -30.13
C ASN A 38 -11.36 -15.67 -29.95
N ASN A 39 -10.62 -16.53 -29.24
CA ASN A 39 -11.04 -17.90 -28.94
C ASN A 39 -11.06 -18.13 -27.41
N PRO A 40 -12.10 -17.63 -26.72
CA PRO A 40 -12.30 -17.89 -25.30
C PRO A 40 -12.66 -19.37 -25.11
N GLN A 41 -11.88 -20.05 -24.27
CA GLN A 41 -12.09 -21.45 -23.91
C GLN A 41 -12.19 -21.50 -22.38
N SER A 42 -13.06 -22.35 -21.82
CA SER A 42 -13.23 -22.46 -20.36
C SER A 42 -11.87 -22.63 -19.66
N SER A 43 -11.05 -23.54 -20.17
CA SER A 43 -9.70 -23.82 -19.65
C SER A 43 -8.72 -22.64 -19.74
N LYS A 44 -8.93 -21.66 -20.62
CA LYS A 44 -8.11 -20.43 -20.69
C LYS A 44 -8.54 -19.37 -19.67
N LEU A 45 -9.77 -19.46 -19.19
CA LEU A 45 -10.38 -18.50 -18.26
C LEU A 45 -10.38 -19.04 -16.81
N GLU A 46 -10.07 -20.33 -16.64
CA GLU A 46 -9.93 -20.95 -15.33
C GLU A 46 -8.68 -20.43 -14.60
N PRO A 47 -8.76 -20.23 -13.27
CA PRO A 47 -7.60 -19.91 -12.45
C PRO A 47 -6.48 -20.92 -12.61
N TYR A 48 -5.23 -20.43 -12.63
CA TYR A 48 -4.07 -21.29 -12.81
C TYR A 48 -3.78 -22.10 -11.54
N GLU A 49 -3.91 -23.42 -11.63
CA GLU A 49 -3.46 -24.36 -10.59
C GLU A 49 -3.07 -25.72 -11.22
N CYS A 50 -2.31 -25.69 -12.33
CA CYS A 50 -1.84 -26.89 -13.04
C CYS A 50 -2.93 -27.94 -13.38
N GLY A 51 -4.17 -27.50 -13.65
CA GLY A 51 -5.30 -28.39 -13.94
C GLY A 51 -6.00 -28.96 -12.70
N VAL A 52 -5.55 -28.58 -11.49
CA VAL A 52 -6.28 -28.81 -10.24
C VAL A 52 -7.37 -27.75 -10.13
N PRO A 53 -8.63 -28.11 -9.88
CA PRO A 53 -9.66 -27.11 -9.62
C PRO A 53 -9.28 -26.33 -8.37
N PRO A 54 -9.39 -24.99 -8.37
CA PRO A 54 -8.89 -24.18 -7.28
C PRO A 54 -9.49 -24.60 -5.95
N GLN A 55 -8.62 -24.86 -4.96
CA GLN A 55 -9.01 -25.41 -3.66
C GLN A 55 -9.92 -24.46 -2.85
N GLN A 56 -10.05 -23.21 -3.28
CA GLN A 56 -10.80 -22.15 -2.63
C GLN A 56 -12.11 -21.87 -3.39
N GLN A 57 -13.18 -22.62 -3.09
CA GLN A 57 -14.49 -22.46 -3.76
C GLN A 57 -15.30 -21.23 -3.28
N GLY A 58 -14.75 -20.37 -2.42
CA GLY A 58 -15.46 -19.19 -1.93
C GLY A 58 -14.57 -18.06 -1.43
N ALA A 59 -14.91 -16.82 -1.79
CA ALA A 59 -14.24 -15.58 -1.38
C ALA A 59 -14.35 -15.25 0.14
N ARG A 60 -14.77 -16.22 0.96
CA ARG A 60 -15.00 -16.09 2.41
C ARG A 60 -13.96 -16.81 3.26
N HIS A 61 -12.89 -17.32 2.65
CA HIS A 61 -11.81 -17.92 3.39
C HIS A 61 -11.13 -16.88 4.28
N ARG A 62 -10.89 -17.24 5.54
CA ARG A 62 -10.20 -16.37 6.49
C ARG A 62 -8.71 -16.51 6.25
N TYR A 63 -8.12 -15.47 5.66
CA TYR A 63 -6.67 -15.34 5.61
C TYR A 63 -6.09 -15.19 7.02
N SER A 64 -4.78 -15.42 7.12
CA SER A 64 -4.10 -15.41 8.41
C SER A 64 -4.19 -14.02 9.09
N VAL A 65 -4.33 -14.02 10.41
CA VAL A 65 -4.51 -12.78 11.20
C VAL A 65 -3.22 -11.93 11.18
N GLN A 66 -2.07 -12.51 10.82
CA GLN A 66 -0.80 -11.79 10.72
C GLN A 66 -0.86 -10.60 9.76
N PHE A 67 -1.59 -10.70 8.63
CA PHE A 67 -1.76 -9.55 7.71
C PHE A 67 -2.45 -8.37 8.40
N TYR A 68 -3.41 -8.64 9.27
CA TYR A 68 -4.08 -7.61 10.06
C TYR A 68 -3.13 -6.98 11.08
N LEU A 69 -2.31 -7.78 11.77
CA LEU A 69 -1.33 -7.28 12.76
C LEU A 69 -0.30 -6.37 12.10
N VAL A 70 0.20 -6.73 10.91
CA VAL A 70 1.13 -5.91 10.13
C VAL A 70 0.46 -4.60 9.69
N ALA A 71 -0.77 -4.66 9.16
CA ALA A 71 -1.48 -3.47 8.72
C ALA A 71 -1.77 -2.51 9.87
N MET A 72 -2.18 -3.03 11.04
CA MET A 72 -2.41 -2.24 12.25
C MET A 72 -1.11 -1.58 12.72
N LEU A 73 0.00 -2.33 12.76
CA LEU A 73 1.30 -1.80 13.13
C LEU A 73 1.77 -0.71 12.16
N PHE A 74 1.58 -0.92 10.85
CA PHE A 74 1.89 0.08 9.82
C PHE A 74 1.11 1.38 10.04
N ILE A 75 -0.20 1.30 10.31
CA ILE A 75 -1.03 2.49 10.58
C ILE A 75 -0.51 3.24 11.80
N LEU A 76 -0.13 2.54 12.87
CA LEU A 76 0.41 3.17 14.09
C LEU A 76 1.72 3.91 13.82
N PHE A 77 2.66 3.28 13.09
CA PHE A 77 3.92 3.92 12.68
C PHE A 77 3.72 5.08 11.68
N ASP A 78 2.73 4.98 10.79
CA ASP A 78 2.40 6.05 9.84
C ASP A 78 1.87 7.29 10.58
N VAL A 79 0.99 7.08 11.57
CA VAL A 79 0.50 8.15 12.45
C VAL A 79 1.65 8.80 13.21
N GLU A 80 2.58 8.02 13.78
CA GLU A 80 3.76 8.54 14.46
C GLU A 80 4.65 9.38 13.54
N THR A 81 4.84 8.91 12.31
CA THR A 81 5.58 9.63 11.27
C THR A 81 4.90 10.95 10.89
N ALA A 82 3.56 10.97 10.84
CA ALA A 82 2.79 12.19 10.62
C ALA A 82 3.01 13.26 11.70
N PHE A 83 3.32 12.87 12.94
CA PHE A 83 3.73 13.79 14.00
C PHE A 83 5.22 14.16 13.94
N LEU A 84 6.07 13.22 13.52
CA LEU A 84 7.51 13.42 13.38
C LEU A 84 7.83 14.48 12.31
N PHE A 85 7.13 14.48 11.16
CA PHE A 85 7.42 15.38 10.05
C PHE A 85 7.29 16.88 10.39
N PRO A 86 6.17 17.36 10.95
CA PRO A 86 6.04 18.77 11.34
C PRO A 86 7.04 19.19 12.42
N TRP A 87 7.37 18.29 13.35
CA TRP A 87 8.38 18.52 14.36
C TRP A 87 9.78 18.63 13.75
N ALA A 88 10.14 17.70 12.85
CA ALA A 88 11.45 17.68 12.19
C ALA A 88 11.69 18.94 11.34
N THR A 89 10.65 19.42 10.65
CA THR A 89 10.75 20.65 9.84
C THR A 89 10.89 21.91 10.70
N ASN A 90 10.37 21.91 11.94
CA ASN A 90 10.46 23.04 12.88
C ASN A 90 11.49 22.87 14.01
N PHE A 91 12.29 21.81 14.00
CA PHE A 91 13.20 21.44 15.10
C PHE A 91 14.11 22.60 15.54
N LYS A 92 14.60 23.40 14.59
CA LYS A 92 15.47 24.55 14.86
C LYS A 92 14.84 25.58 15.81
N ASN A 93 13.52 25.66 15.86
CA ASN A 93 12.79 26.61 16.69
C ASN A 93 12.54 26.10 18.12
N ALA A 94 12.70 24.79 18.36
CA ALA A 94 12.41 24.16 19.66
C ALA A 94 13.33 22.95 19.93
N PRO A 95 14.67 23.13 19.94
CA PRO A 95 15.62 22.03 20.14
C PRO A 95 15.47 21.30 21.48
N GLU A 96 14.95 21.97 22.50
CA GLU A 96 14.65 21.41 23.82
C GLU A 96 13.62 20.27 23.78
N THR A 97 12.80 20.20 22.73
CA THR A 97 11.79 19.15 22.55
C THR A 97 12.37 17.82 22.08
N PHE A 98 13.68 17.75 21.80
CA PHE A 98 14.36 16.53 21.36
C PHE A 98 14.13 15.33 22.27
N GLY A 99 14.25 15.51 23.59
CA GLY A 99 14.05 14.42 24.55
C GLY A 99 12.61 13.92 24.56
N ILE A 100 11.64 14.82 24.40
CA ILE A 100 10.21 14.48 24.35
C ILE A 100 9.90 13.71 23.07
N MET A 101 10.46 14.13 21.93
CA MET A 101 10.29 13.42 20.66
C MET A 101 10.94 12.03 20.70
N LEU A 102 12.13 11.89 21.31
CA LEU A 102 12.74 10.58 21.51
C LEU A 102 11.87 9.66 22.37
N LEU A 103 11.27 10.18 23.44
CA LEU A 103 10.35 9.40 24.28
C LEU A 103 9.09 8.97 23.51
N PHE A 104 8.55 9.87 22.69
CA PHE A 104 7.42 9.59 21.80
C PHE A 104 7.77 8.42 20.85
N LEU A 105 8.89 8.53 20.13
CA LEU A 105 9.40 7.48 19.23
C LEU A 105 9.69 6.16 19.96
N ALA A 106 10.27 6.24 21.15
CA ALA A 106 10.58 5.06 21.96
C ALA A 106 9.32 4.30 22.37
N THR A 107 8.18 4.98 22.57
CA THR A 107 6.94 4.34 23.03
C THR A 107 6.43 3.32 22.02
N LEU A 108 6.41 3.68 20.73
CA LEU A 108 5.94 2.78 19.68
C LEU A 108 7.00 1.73 19.32
N LEU A 109 8.28 2.10 19.36
CA LEU A 109 9.40 1.17 19.20
C LEU A 109 9.41 0.07 20.28
N LEU A 110 9.11 0.41 21.53
CA LEU A 110 8.94 -0.58 22.61
C LEU A 110 7.76 -1.52 22.33
N GLY A 111 6.63 -0.98 21.87
CA GLY A 111 5.47 -1.79 21.46
C GLY A 111 5.80 -2.75 20.31
N TYR A 112 6.60 -2.28 19.35
CA TYR A 112 7.08 -3.10 18.23
C TYR A 112 8.02 -4.23 18.68
N VAL A 113 9.01 -3.92 19.53
CA VAL A 113 9.91 -4.94 20.10
C VAL A 113 9.13 -5.96 20.92
N TYR A 114 8.12 -5.54 21.67
CA TYR A 114 7.22 -6.44 22.38
C TYR A 114 6.45 -7.36 21.42
N ALA A 115 5.91 -6.81 20.33
CA ALA A 115 5.20 -7.59 19.30
C ALA A 115 6.09 -8.65 18.65
N LEU A 116 7.36 -8.29 18.35
CA LEU A 116 8.37 -9.24 17.87
C LEU A 116 8.64 -10.35 18.88
N GLY A 117 8.85 -10.00 20.16
CA GLY A 117 9.07 -10.98 21.22
C GLY A 117 7.88 -11.92 21.47
N LYS A 118 6.66 -11.53 21.06
CA LYS A 118 5.46 -12.36 21.11
C LYS A 118 5.25 -13.23 19.87
N GLY A 119 6.13 -13.15 18.87
CA GLY A 119 5.96 -13.88 17.61
C GLY A 119 4.72 -13.43 16.82
N ALA A 120 4.23 -12.20 17.06
CA ALA A 120 3.05 -11.66 16.38
C ALA A 120 3.26 -11.50 14.87
N LEU A 121 4.53 -11.49 14.45
CA LEU A 121 5.00 -11.34 13.08
C LEU A 121 5.62 -12.63 12.53
N ASP A 122 5.42 -13.77 13.20
CA ASP A 122 5.92 -15.05 12.71
C ASP A 122 4.99 -15.61 11.62
N TRP A 123 5.56 -15.88 10.45
CA TRP A 123 4.85 -16.31 9.25
C TRP A 123 4.86 -17.83 9.03
N GLU A 124 5.71 -18.54 9.77
CA GLU A 124 5.87 -19.99 9.65
C GLU A 124 5.58 -20.67 10.98
N LYS A 125 4.41 -21.34 11.04
CA LYS A 125 4.22 -22.62 11.72
C LYS A 125 3.27 -23.48 10.90
#